data_AF-A0A7I9VFP1-F1
#
_entry.id   AF-A0A7I9VFP1-F1
#
_cell.length_a   1.000
_cell.length_b   1.000
_cell.length_c   1.000
_cell.angle_alpha   90.00
_cell.angle_beta   90.00
_cell.angle_gamma   90.00
#
_symmetry.space_group_name_H-M   'P 1'
#
loop_
_entity.id
_entity.type
_entity.pdbx_description
1 polymer ?
#
loop_
_entity_poly.entity_id
_entity_poly.type
_entity_poly.pdbx_seq_one_letter_code
_entity_poly.pdbx_strand_id
1 'polypeptide(L)'
;MREVGQALDDPSFATADLCRSDRPARAADRARTGIVERLRRVADAGPEDWEQVLGVVALLAGLESDDAGSRQRAALTVADAGVPPDALVRALLSETDENVAGALRWALSRSDADVVPALTEALADADVAVRRRAVLALSAVTGSSEALRNRCGG
;
A
#
# COMPACT_ATOMS: atom_id res chain seq x y z
N MET A 1 -41.68 -13.95 -38.04
CA MET A 1 -40.71 -15.03 -38.32
C MET A 1 -40.60 -15.39 -39.81
N ARG A 2 -41.67 -15.30 -40.63
CA ARG A 2 -41.64 -15.69 -42.06
C ARG A 2 -40.90 -14.69 -42.97
N GLU A 3 -40.93 -13.40 -42.64
CA GLU A 3 -40.22 -12.33 -43.39
C GLU A 3 -38.70 -12.40 -43.27
N VAL A 4 -38.17 -12.79 -42.11
CA VAL A 4 -36.73 -12.93 -41.89
C VAL A 4 -36.17 -14.08 -42.73
N GLY A 5 -36.91 -15.20 -42.83
CA GLY A 5 -36.54 -16.32 -43.70
C GLY A 5 -36.51 -15.92 -45.18
N GLN A 6 -37.55 -15.22 -45.67
CA GLN A 6 -37.60 -14.75 -47.06
C GLN A 6 -36.50 -13.74 -47.42
N ALA A 7 -36.10 -12.87 -46.49
CA ALA A 7 -35.01 -11.93 -46.70
C ALA A 7 -33.63 -12.62 -46.72
N LEU A 8 -33.47 -13.74 -45.99
CA LEU A 8 -32.27 -14.57 -46.00
C LEU A 8 -32.17 -15.47 -47.25
N ASP A 9 -33.32 -15.84 -47.86
CA ASP A 9 -33.42 -16.66 -49.07
C ASP A 9 -33.27 -15.85 -50.37
N ASP A 10 -33.16 -14.52 -50.31
CA ASP A 10 -32.96 -13.64 -51.48
C ASP A 10 -31.51 -13.77 -52.03
N PRO A 11 -31.30 -14.16 -53.29
CA PRO A 11 -29.96 -14.32 -53.87
C PRO A 11 -29.16 -13.01 -54.01
N SER A 12 -29.80 -11.85 -53.89
CA SER A 12 -29.14 -10.54 -53.83
C SER A 12 -28.66 -10.17 -52.42
N PHE A 13 -29.06 -10.94 -51.40
CA PHE A 13 -28.67 -10.75 -50.02
C PHE A 13 -27.22 -11.18 -49.78
N ALA A 14 -26.33 -10.20 -49.73
CA ALA A 14 -24.93 -10.43 -49.38
C ALA A 14 -24.76 -10.51 -47.86
N THR A 15 -24.73 -11.72 -47.31
CA THR A 15 -24.42 -11.98 -45.89
C THR A 15 -23.12 -11.31 -45.44
N ALA A 16 -22.16 -11.15 -46.37
CA ALA A 16 -20.90 -10.46 -46.15
C ALA A 16 -21.07 -8.96 -45.85
N ASP A 17 -22.06 -8.30 -46.44
CA ASP A 17 -22.32 -6.88 -46.27
C ASP A 17 -22.96 -6.58 -44.91
N LEU A 18 -23.86 -7.45 -44.44
CA LEU A 18 -24.38 -7.39 -43.08
C LEU A 18 -23.31 -7.65 -42.01
N CYS A 19 -22.42 -8.61 -42.25
CA CYS A 19 -21.29 -8.82 -41.36
C CYS A 19 -20.36 -7.59 -41.32
N ARG A 20 -20.25 -6.86 -42.44
CA ARG A 20 -19.45 -5.64 -42.53
C ARG A 20 -20.14 -4.48 -41.81
N SER A 21 -21.46 -4.33 -41.94
CA SER A 21 -22.24 -3.28 -41.27
C SER A 21 -22.35 -3.48 -39.76
N ASP A 22 -22.33 -4.73 -39.28
CA ASP A 22 -22.44 -5.07 -37.86
C ASP A 22 -21.07 -5.08 -37.12
N ARG A 23 -19.96 -5.05 -37.87
CA ARG A 23 -18.60 -5.06 -37.33
C ARG A 23 -18.34 -3.93 -36.30
N PRO A 24 -18.80 -2.69 -36.49
CA PRO A 24 -18.66 -1.60 -35.51
C PRO A 24 -19.44 -1.87 -34.22
N ALA A 25 -20.68 -2.38 -34.33
CA ALA A 25 -21.52 -2.69 -33.17
C ALA A 25 -20.90 -3.81 -32.31
N ARG A 26 -20.40 -4.88 -32.94
CA ARG A 26 -19.67 -5.96 -32.25
C ARG A 26 -18.35 -5.49 -31.63
N ALA A 27 -17.69 -4.49 -32.22
CA ALA A 27 -16.49 -3.90 -31.64
C ALA A 27 -16.85 -3.07 -30.39
N ALA A 28 -17.91 -2.26 -30.47
CA ALA A 28 -18.42 -1.50 -29.32
C ALA A 28 -18.88 -2.41 -28.18
N ASP A 29 -19.58 -3.51 -28.49
CA ASP A 29 -19.99 -4.49 -27.49
C ASP A 29 -18.81 -5.18 -26.81
N ARG A 30 -17.77 -5.57 -27.55
CA ARG A 30 -16.55 -6.14 -26.96
C ARG A 30 -15.83 -5.13 -26.07
N ALA A 31 -15.73 -3.87 -26.50
CA ALA A 31 -15.13 -2.81 -25.69
C ALA A 31 -15.94 -2.57 -24.40
N ARG A 32 -17.27 -2.54 -24.50
CA ARG A 32 -18.18 -2.43 -23.35
C ARG A 32 -17.99 -3.58 -22.37
N THR A 33 -17.97 -4.83 -22.84
CA THR A 33 -17.74 -6.00 -21.99
C THR A 33 -16.37 -5.93 -21.31
N GLY A 34 -15.33 -5.50 -22.04
CA GLY A 34 -14.00 -5.31 -21.46
C GLY A 34 -13.94 -4.24 -20.36
N ILE A 35 -14.72 -3.15 -20.48
CA ILE A 35 -14.85 -2.14 -19.41
C ILE A 35 -15.61 -2.71 -18.22
N VAL A 36 -16.73 -3.38 -18.44
CA VAL A 36 -17.53 -3.99 -17.35
C VAL A 36 -16.70 -4.99 -16.56
N GLU A 37 -15.90 -5.82 -17.23
CA GLU A 37 -15.02 -6.79 -16.58
C GLU A 37 -13.87 -6.12 -15.81
N ARG A 38 -13.34 -5.01 -16.33
CA ARG A 38 -12.37 -4.20 -15.59
C ARG A 38 -12.99 -3.56 -14.35
N LEU A 39 -14.21 -3.03 -14.44
CA LEU A 39 -14.92 -2.44 -13.31
C LEU A 39 -15.27 -3.50 -12.25
N ARG A 40 -15.68 -4.70 -12.66
CA ARG A 40 -15.90 -5.83 -11.74
C ARG A 40 -14.64 -6.20 -10.97
N ARG A 41 -13.50 -6.32 -11.65
CA ARG A 41 -12.20 -6.56 -10.96
C ARG A 41 -11.87 -5.48 -9.93
N VAL A 42 -12.16 -4.21 -10.22
CA VAL A 42 -11.98 -3.11 -9.25
C VAL A 42 -12.95 -3.23 -8.08
N ALA A 43 -14.21 -3.62 -8.34
CA ALA A 43 -15.21 -3.82 -7.30
C ALA A 43 -14.90 -5.05 -6.41
N ASP A 44 -14.38 -6.12 -7.01
CA ASP A 44 -14.02 -7.39 -6.35
C ASP A 44 -12.77 -7.26 -5.48
N ALA A 45 -11.86 -6.32 -5.79
CA ALA A 45 -10.80 -5.93 -4.86
C ALA A 45 -11.37 -5.35 -3.54
N GLY A 46 -12.63 -4.91 -3.54
CA GLY A 46 -13.32 -4.43 -2.35
C GLY A 46 -12.86 -3.03 -1.92
N PRO A 47 -13.78 -2.21 -1.36
CA PRO A 47 -13.42 -0.89 -0.84
C PRO A 47 -12.45 -0.97 0.35
N GLU A 48 -12.49 -2.05 1.12
CA GLU A 48 -11.62 -2.26 2.28
C GLU A 48 -10.13 -2.36 1.90
N ASP A 49 -9.82 -3.02 0.78
CA ASP A 49 -8.43 -3.21 0.30
C ASP A 49 -7.86 -1.87 -0.22
N TRP A 50 -8.70 -1.03 -0.84
CA TRP A 50 -8.31 0.32 -1.26
C TRP A 50 -8.21 1.32 -0.10
N GLU A 51 -9.13 1.26 0.86
CA GLU A 51 -9.08 2.08 2.08
C GLU A 51 -7.83 1.75 2.89
N GLN A 52 -7.45 0.47 3.00
CA GLN A 52 -6.22 0.06 3.64
C GLN A 52 -4.98 0.61 2.91
N VAL A 53 -4.92 0.46 1.58
CA VAL A 53 -3.80 0.98 0.77
C VAL A 53 -3.70 2.51 0.90
N LEU A 54 -4.82 3.23 0.78
CA LEU A 54 -4.85 4.68 0.96
C LEU A 54 -4.47 5.09 2.40
N GLY A 55 -4.86 4.30 3.40
CA GLY A 55 -4.44 4.48 4.78
C GLY A 55 -2.93 4.38 4.95
N VAL A 56 -2.29 3.34 4.38
CA VAL A 56 -0.83 3.20 4.39
C VAL A 56 -0.15 4.35 3.66
N VAL A 57 -0.65 4.74 2.47
CA VAL A 57 -0.11 5.88 1.72
C VAL A 57 -0.22 7.18 2.51
N ALA A 58 -1.34 7.42 3.19
CA ALA A 58 -1.53 8.60 4.03
C ALA A 58 -0.58 8.61 5.23
N LEU A 59 -0.31 7.46 5.85
CA LEU A 59 0.66 7.36 6.94
C LEU A 59 2.09 7.62 6.45
N LEU A 60 2.48 7.06 5.31
CA LEU A 60 3.79 7.33 4.70
C LEU A 60 3.97 8.82 4.39
N ALA A 61 2.96 9.44 3.76
CA ALA A 61 2.97 10.88 3.50
C ALA A 61 3.02 11.70 4.80
N GLY A 62 2.36 11.23 5.86
CA GLY A 62 2.41 11.85 7.18
C GLY A 62 3.80 11.80 7.82
N LEU A 63 4.52 10.67 7.67
CA LEU A 63 5.89 10.50 8.14
C LEU A 63 6.90 11.40 7.40
N GLU A 64 6.62 11.73 6.14
CA GLU A 64 7.45 12.61 5.30
C GLU A 64 7.05 14.10 5.40
N SER A 65 6.07 14.44 6.22
CA SER A 65 5.56 15.81 6.34
C SER A 65 6.60 16.78 6.94
N ASP A 66 6.65 18.01 6.46
CA ASP A 66 7.45 19.08 7.08
C ASP A 66 6.96 19.44 8.50
N ASP A 67 5.68 19.21 8.79
CA ASP A 67 5.07 19.47 10.10
C ASP A 67 5.34 18.32 11.09
N ALA A 68 6.04 18.65 12.19
CA ALA A 68 6.36 17.69 13.24
C ALA A 68 5.11 17.05 13.87
N GLY A 69 4.02 17.81 14.03
CA GLY A 69 2.77 17.27 14.57
C GLY A 69 2.15 16.20 13.66
N SER A 70 2.29 16.35 12.35
CA SER A 70 1.83 15.38 11.36
C SER A 70 2.70 14.13 11.34
N ARG A 71 4.03 14.28 11.42
CA ARG A 71 4.94 13.12 11.57
C ARG A 71 4.69 12.35 12.86
N GLN A 72 4.51 13.05 13.98
CA GLN A 72 4.20 12.42 15.27
C GLN A 72 2.88 11.64 15.22
N ARG A 73 1.81 12.25 14.68
CA ARG A 73 0.52 11.55 14.53
C ARG A 73 0.66 10.30 13.67
N ALA A 74 1.34 10.41 12.52
CA ALA A 74 1.58 9.26 11.65
C ALA A 74 2.34 8.15 12.39
N ALA A 75 3.44 8.48 13.08
CA ALA A 75 4.21 7.51 13.87
C ALA A 75 3.38 6.79 14.95
N LEU A 76 2.48 7.52 15.63
CA LEU A 76 1.61 6.92 16.66
C LEU A 76 0.51 6.02 16.08
N THR A 77 0.08 6.28 14.84
CA THR A 77 -0.97 5.48 14.17
C THR A 77 -0.41 4.24 13.44
N VAL A 78 0.87 4.26 13.04
CA VAL A 78 1.50 3.20 12.24
C VAL A 78 1.42 1.80 12.88
N ALA A 79 1.41 1.71 14.21
CA ALA A 79 1.59 0.44 14.92
C ALA A 79 0.52 -0.63 14.59
N ASP A 80 -0.62 -0.23 14.01
CA ASP A 80 -1.71 -1.15 13.64
C ASP A 80 -1.95 -1.22 12.10
N ALA A 81 -1.13 -0.53 11.28
CA ALA A 81 -1.44 -0.27 9.87
C ALA A 81 -0.54 -0.98 8.85
N GLY A 82 0.40 -1.84 9.26
CA GLY A 82 1.23 -2.61 8.33
C GLY A 82 2.19 -1.78 7.47
N VAL A 83 2.64 -0.62 7.98
CA VAL A 83 3.61 0.23 7.29
C VAL A 83 4.97 -0.49 7.18
N PRO A 84 5.69 -0.38 6.05
CA PRO A 84 6.99 -1.02 5.89
C PRO A 84 7.97 -0.62 6.99
N PRO A 85 8.66 -1.58 7.64
CA PRO A 85 9.59 -1.30 8.72
C PRO A 85 10.75 -0.40 8.29
N ASP A 86 11.22 -0.55 7.05
CA ASP A 86 12.28 0.29 6.47
C ASP A 86 11.89 1.77 6.39
N ALA A 87 10.60 2.07 6.20
CA ALA A 87 10.11 3.45 6.18
C ALA A 87 10.18 4.07 7.58
N LEU A 88 9.83 3.30 8.62
CA LEU A 88 9.94 3.75 10.01
C LEU A 88 11.39 3.93 10.45
N VAL A 89 12.27 2.99 10.09
CA VAL A 89 13.71 3.11 10.37
C VAL A 89 14.27 4.36 9.69
N ARG A 90 13.98 4.56 8.41
CA ARG A 90 14.42 5.75 7.67
C ARG A 90 13.92 7.04 8.32
N ALA A 91 12.62 7.13 8.60
CA ALA A 91 12.02 8.30 9.25
C ALA A 91 12.70 8.59 10.59
N LEU A 92 12.95 7.55 11.40
CA LEU A 92 13.61 7.71 12.70
C LEU A 92 15.05 8.21 12.56
N LEU A 93 15.83 7.68 11.62
CA LEU A 93 17.23 8.07 11.46
C LEU A 93 17.38 9.52 10.97
N SER A 94 16.42 10.01 10.19
CA SER A 94 16.36 11.42 9.74
C SER A 94 15.70 12.39 10.72
N GLU A 95 14.97 11.89 11.74
CA GLU A 95 14.12 12.75 12.56
C GLU A 95 14.91 13.66 13.51
N THR A 96 14.68 14.97 13.42
CA THR A 96 15.31 15.97 14.28
C THR A 96 14.49 16.34 15.51
N ASP A 97 13.18 16.20 15.45
CA ASP A 97 12.28 16.49 16.56
C ASP A 97 12.28 15.34 17.59
N GLU A 98 12.56 15.66 18.85
CA GLU A 98 12.71 14.66 19.90
C GLU A 98 11.41 13.92 20.23
N ASN A 99 10.26 14.59 20.13
CA ASN A 99 8.95 13.99 20.40
C ASN A 99 8.57 13.02 19.27
N VAL A 100 8.77 13.43 18.02
CA VAL A 100 8.54 12.56 16.87
C VAL A 100 9.49 11.35 16.92
N ALA A 101 10.76 11.56 17.24
CA ALA A 101 11.73 10.48 17.37
C ALA A 101 11.35 9.49 18.50
N GLY A 102 10.75 9.99 19.58
CA GLY A 102 10.16 9.17 20.65
C GLY A 102 9.00 8.30 20.14
N ALA A 103 8.06 8.90 19.40
CA ALA A 103 6.93 8.20 18.80
C ALA A 103 7.39 7.10 17.81
N LEU A 104 8.39 7.39 16.99
CA LEU A 104 8.97 6.44 16.04
C LEU A 104 9.67 5.26 16.74
N ARG A 105 10.43 5.52 17.82
CA ARG A 105 11.02 4.44 18.64
C ARG A 105 9.96 3.55 19.28
N TRP A 106 8.88 4.15 19.79
CA TRP A 106 7.75 3.40 20.32
C TRP A 106 7.11 2.52 19.23
N ALA A 107 6.86 3.08 18.04
CA ALA A 107 6.28 2.35 16.91
C ALA A 107 7.16 1.16 16.48
N LEU A 108 8.47 1.36 16.35
CA LEU A 108 9.42 0.28 16.03
C LEU A 108 9.44 -0.82 17.10
N SER A 109 9.41 -0.46 18.38
CA SER A 109 9.40 -1.44 19.48
C SER A 109 8.14 -2.32 19.52
N ARG A 110 7.07 -1.87 18.85
CA ARG A 110 5.80 -2.57 18.68
C ARG A 110 5.71 -3.34 17.36
N SER A 111 6.59 -3.06 16.40
CA SER A 111 6.59 -3.75 15.13
C SER A 111 7.16 -5.16 15.31
N ASP A 112 6.50 -6.17 14.73
CA ASP A 112 7.01 -7.55 14.69
C ASP A 112 8.14 -7.73 13.65
N ALA A 113 8.62 -6.63 13.06
CA ALA A 113 9.61 -6.63 12.01
C ALA A 113 11.04 -6.68 12.55
N ASP A 114 11.90 -7.44 11.86
CA ASP A 114 13.34 -7.48 12.16
C ASP A 114 14.05 -6.22 11.65
N VAL A 115 14.08 -5.19 12.49
CA VAL A 115 14.73 -3.90 12.21
C VAL A 115 16.17 -3.82 12.71
N VAL A 116 16.65 -4.86 13.42
CA VAL A 116 17.98 -4.88 14.03
C VAL A 116 19.10 -4.75 12.99
N PRO A 117 19.06 -5.43 11.83
CA PRO A 117 20.10 -5.29 10.81
C PRO A 117 20.24 -3.85 10.30
N ALA A 118 19.13 -3.21 9.94
CA ALA A 118 19.11 -1.85 9.41
C ALA A 118 19.60 -0.82 10.46
N LEU A 119 19.19 -0.97 11.71
CA LEU A 119 19.67 -0.12 12.80
C LEU A 119 21.15 -0.35 13.13
N THR A 120 21.65 -1.58 12.97
CA THR A 120 23.07 -1.90 13.17
C THR A 120 23.93 -1.27 12.08
N GLU A 121 23.47 -1.29 10.82
CA GLU A 121 24.15 -0.61 9.71
C GLU A 121 24.29 0.90 9.97
N ALA A 122 23.25 1.53 10.51
CA ALA A 122 23.24 2.95 10.85
C ALA A 122 24.25 3.34 11.95
N LEU A 123 24.83 2.37 12.68
CA LEU A 123 25.92 2.64 13.63
C LEU A 123 27.23 3.00 12.92
N ALA A 124 27.37 2.70 11.63
CA ALA A 124 28.54 3.05 10.82
C ALA A 124 28.39 4.40 10.10
N ASP A 125 27.26 5.09 10.26
CA ASP A 125 27.00 6.37 9.59
C ASP A 125 28.01 7.45 10.00
N ALA A 126 28.38 8.32 9.05
CA ALA A 126 29.31 9.42 9.31
C ALA A 126 28.73 10.46 10.29
N ASP A 127 27.41 10.66 10.27
CA ASP A 127 26.72 11.60 11.15
C ASP A 127 26.55 11.01 12.58
N VAL A 128 27.10 11.72 13.56
CA VAL A 128 27.00 11.39 14.99
C VAL A 128 25.54 11.31 15.43
N ALA A 129 24.67 12.16 14.89
CA ALA A 129 23.26 12.20 15.25
C ALA A 129 22.53 10.94 14.78
N VAL A 130 22.81 10.47 13.56
CA VAL A 130 22.28 9.20 13.03
C VAL A 130 22.73 8.03 13.92
N ARG A 131 24.03 7.94 14.24
CA ARG A 131 24.55 6.88 15.12
C ARG A 131 23.88 6.88 16.50
N ARG A 132 23.68 8.05 17.10
CA ARG A 132 22.98 8.18 18.40
C ARG A 132 21.55 7.68 18.32
N ARG A 133 20.80 8.06 17.28
CA ARG A 133 19.42 7.60 17.08
C ARG A 133 19.35 6.09 16.90
N ALA A 134 20.27 5.51 16.14
CA ALA A 134 20.37 4.07 15.94
C ALA A 134 20.60 3.31 17.26
N VAL A 135 21.51 3.78 18.12
CA VAL A 135 21.73 3.19 19.46
C VAL A 135 20.45 3.22 20.30
N LEU A 136 19.77 4.38 20.37
CA LEU A 136 18.53 4.52 21.15
C LEU A 136 17.41 3.62 20.63
N ALA A 137 17.31 3.46 19.30
CA ALA A 137 16.34 2.58 18.67
C ALA A 137 16.61 1.11 19.01
N LEU A 138 17.87 0.67 18.90
CA LEU A 138 18.28 -0.69 19.25
C LEU A 138 17.93 -1.03 20.71
N SER A 139 18.23 -0.13 21.65
CA SER A 139 17.87 -0.31 23.06
C SER A 139 16.36 -0.45 23.28
N ALA A 140 15.54 0.31 22.54
CA ALA A 140 14.08 0.24 22.66
C ALA A 140 13.53 -1.10 22.15
N VAL A 141 14.01 -1.57 21.00
CA VAL A 141 13.53 -2.82 20.37
C VAL A 141 13.98 -4.05 21.17
N THR A 142 15.22 -4.09 21.64
CA THR A 142 15.73 -5.24 22.42
C THR A 142 15.13 -5.31 23.82
N GLY A 143 14.98 -4.17 24.50
CA GLY A 143 14.33 -4.09 25.81
C GLY A 143 12.86 -4.52 25.78
N SER A 144 12.14 -4.17 24.72
CA SER A 144 10.75 -4.63 24.50
C SER A 144 10.69 -6.16 24.33
N SER A 145 11.60 -6.71 23.52
CA SER A 145 11.69 -8.16 23.28
C SER A 145 11.97 -8.96 24.56
N GLU A 146 12.86 -8.47 25.43
CA GLU A 146 13.11 -9.08 26.75
C GLU A 146 11.91 -8.98 27.69
N ALA A 147 11.25 -7.82 27.74
CA ALA A 147 10.05 -7.63 28.55
C ALA A 147 8.90 -8.57 28.14
N LEU A 148 8.72 -8.81 26.83
CA LEU A 148 7.72 -9.76 26.32
C LEU A 148 8.09 -11.21 26.63
N ARG A 149 9.37 -11.61 26.47
CA ARG A 149 9.83 -12.96 26.87
C ARG A 149 9.59 -13.25 28.34
N ASN A 150 9.87 -12.30 29.23
CA ASN A 150 9.69 -12.46 30.67
C ASN A 150 8.21 -12.57 31.09
N ARG A 151 7.28 -12.05 30.28
CA ARG A 151 5.83 -12.10 30.55
C ARG A 151 5.15 -13.40 30.09
N CYS A 152 5.75 -14.12 29.14
CA CYS A 152 5.21 -15.39 28.61
C CYS A 152 5.87 -16.64 29.22
N GLY A 153 6.90 -16.47 30.07
CA GLY A 153 7.68 -17.56 30.66
C GLY A 153 7.63 -17.66 32.19
N GLY A 154 6.55 -17.20 32.83
CA GLY A 154 6.34 -17.27 34.28
C GLY A 154 5.10 -18.07 34.67
#